data_AF-A0A9X5HBQ8-F1
#
_entry.id   AF-A0A9X5HBQ8-F1
#
_cell.length_a   1.000
_cell.length_b   1.000
_cell.length_c   1.000
_cell.angle_alpha   90.00
_cell.angle_beta   90.00
_cell.angle_gamma   90.00
#
_symmetry.space_group_name_H-M   'P 1'
#
loop_
_entity.id
_entity.type
_entity.pdbx_description
1 polymer ?
#
loop_
_entity_poly.entity_id
_entity_poly.type
_entity_poly.pdbx_seq_one_letter_code
_entity_poly.pdbx_strand_id
1 'polypeptide(L)' 'MTDLFERRPPEEPGLRFYASGVPWHLPVPRDTLPDLLDAAAHRYGARTALAARGSRTGFRALRRAAA' A
#
# COMPACT_ATOMS: atom_id res chain seq x y z
N MET A 1 -7.81 18.18 -15.82
CA MET A 1 -6.85 17.61 -14.86
C MET A 1 -6.12 16.51 -15.60
N THR A 2 -4.97 16.84 -16.20
CA THR A 2 -4.21 15.94 -17.07
C THR A 2 -3.81 14.71 -16.27
N ASP A 3 -4.19 13.55 -16.77
CA ASP A 3 -3.83 12.26 -16.18
C ASP A 3 -2.31 12.09 -16.27
N LEU A 4 -1.63 12.34 -15.15
CA LEU A 4 -0.17 12.20 -15.00
C LEU A 4 0.30 10.75 -15.25
N PHE A 5 -0.64 9.80 -15.37
CA PHE A 5 -0.36 8.38 -15.57
C PHE A 5 -0.56 7.90 -17.02
N GLU A 6 -1.02 8.75 -17.95
CA GLU A 6 -1.39 8.31 -19.30
C GLU A 6 -0.24 8.27 -20.33
N ARG A 7 0.94 8.86 -20.05
CA ARG A 7 2.08 8.80 -20.99
C ARG A 7 3.14 7.79 -20.56
N ARG A 8 3.19 6.66 -21.27
CA ARG A 8 3.92 5.46 -20.89
C ARG A 8 4.92 4.97 -21.95
N PRO A 9 6.24 4.95 -21.67
CA PRO A 9 7.24 4.34 -22.55
C PRO A 9 7.55 2.86 -22.21
N PRO A 10 8.17 2.08 -23.14
CA PRO A 10 8.21 0.62 -23.13
C PRO A 10 9.10 -0.04 -22.07
N GLU A 11 9.98 0.72 -21.43
CA GLU A 11 10.91 0.23 -20.43
C GLU A 11 10.76 1.15 -19.24
N GLU A 12 9.99 0.76 -18.23
CA GLU A 12 9.89 1.49 -16.97
C GLU A 12 10.98 0.97 -16.01
N PRO A 13 12.20 1.56 -15.99
CA PRO A 13 13.26 1.13 -15.10
C PRO A 13 12.85 1.17 -13.63
N GLY A 14 11.81 1.93 -13.27
CA GLY A 14 11.24 1.98 -11.92
C GLY A 14 10.65 0.65 -11.43
N LEU A 15 10.13 -0.19 -12.33
CA LEU A 15 9.46 -1.44 -11.97
C LEU A 15 10.38 -2.45 -11.29
N ARG A 16 11.69 -2.38 -11.54
CA ARG A 16 12.69 -3.22 -10.86
C ARG A 16 12.78 -2.98 -9.35
N PHE A 17 12.25 -1.85 -8.87
CA PHE A 17 12.23 -1.49 -7.45
C PHE A 17 10.94 -1.91 -6.75
N TYR A 18 9.92 -2.38 -7.49
CA TYR A 18 8.74 -2.96 -6.88
C TYR A 18 9.08 -4.35 -6.32
N ALA A 19 8.62 -4.62 -5.10
CA ALA A 19 8.76 -5.95 -4.52
C ALA A 19 7.97 -6.97 -5.34
N SER A 20 8.46 -8.22 -5.37
CA SER A 20 7.76 -9.32 -6.04
C SER A 20 6.31 -9.43 -5.56
N GLY A 21 5.37 -9.47 -6.51
CA GLY A 21 3.93 -9.52 -6.24
C GLY A 21 3.26 -8.18 -5.94
N VAL A 22 3.99 -7.05 -5.95
CA VAL A 22 3.39 -5.71 -5.86
C VAL A 22 3.10 -5.19 -7.26
N PRO A 23 1.82 -5.03 -7.66
CA PRO A 23 1.49 -4.48 -8.96
C PRO A 23 1.85 -3.00 -9.01
N TRP A 24 2.45 -2.56 -10.11
CA TRP A 24 2.72 -1.16 -10.38
C TRP A 24 1.44 -0.37 -10.68
N HIS A 25 0.44 -1.06 -11.25
CA HIS A 25 -0.88 -0.52 -11.46
C HIS A 25 -1.76 -0.88 -10.27
N LEU A 26 -2.07 0.11 -9.44
CA LEU A 26 -3.01 -0.03 -8.35
C LEU A 26 -4.29 0.72 -8.73
N PRO A 27 -5.44 0.02 -8.89
CA PRO A 27 -6.70 0.70 -9.13
C PRO A 27 -7.01 1.61 -7.93
N VAL A 28 -7.50 2.81 -8.21
CA VAL A 28 -7.91 3.73 -7.13
C VAL A 28 -9.13 3.13 -6.43
N PRO A 29 -9.03 2.83 -5.12
CA PRO A 29 -10.16 2.27 -4.38
C PRO A 29 -11.30 3.29 -4.28
N ARG A 30 -12.54 2.79 -4.24
CA ARG A 30 -13.74 3.61 -4.02
C ARG A 30 -14.13 3.68 -2.53
N ASP A 31 -13.50 2.87 -1.70
CA ASP A 31 -13.75 2.79 -0.26
C ASP A 31 -13.09 3.95 0.49
N THR A 32 -13.55 4.20 1.72
CA THR A 32 -12.92 5.23 2.56
C THR A 32 -11.56 4.75 3.07
N LEU A 33 -10.68 5.69 3.44
CA LEU A 33 -9.40 5.34 4.04
C LEU A 33 -9.53 4.48 5.32
N PRO A 34 -10.48 4.76 6.24
CA PRO A 34 -10.78 3.87 7.36
C PRO A 34 -11.16 2.45 6.92
N ASP A 35 -12.04 2.29 5.92
CA ASP A 35 -12.46 0.98 5.42
C ASP A 35 -11.28 0.18 4.86
N LEU A 36 -10.37 0.85 4.14
CA LEU A 36 -9.14 0.23 3.62
C LEU A 36 -8.21 -0.23 4.75
N LEU A 37 -8.09 0.55 5.83
CA LEU A 37 -7.30 0.19 7.00
C LEU A 37 -7.90 -1.00 7.76
N ASP A 38 -9.23 -1.02 7.93
CA ASP A 38 -9.94 -2.13 8.56
C ASP A 38 -9.81 -3.41 7.73
N ALA A 39 -9.97 -3.33 6.41
CA ALA A 39 -9.78 -4.46 5.50
C ALA A 39 -8.34 -5.00 5.55
N ALA A 40 -7.33 -4.11 5.60
CA ALA A 40 -5.93 -4.50 5.72
C ALA A 40 -5.63 -5.16 7.08
N ALA A 41 -6.18 -4.64 8.18
CA ALA A 41 -6.06 -5.22 9.51
C ALA A 41 -6.72 -6.60 9.62
N HIS A 42 -7.85 -6.79 8.94
CA HIS A 42 -8.53 -8.08 8.86
C HIS A 42 -7.67 -9.10 8.09
N ARG A 43 -7.21 -8.73 6.89
CA ARG A 43 -6.52 -9.66 5.97
C ARG A 43 -5.06 -9.95 6.35
N TYR A 44 -4.34 -8.96 6.89
CA TYR A 44 -2.89 -9.02 7.08
C TYR A 44 -2.47 -8.71 8.52
N GLY A 45 -3.36 -8.90 9.50
CA GLY A 45 -3.21 -8.33 10.83
C GLY A 45 -1.87 -8.47 11.54
N ALA A 46 -1.20 -9.63 11.41
CA ALA A 46 0.11 -9.90 12.02
C ALA A 46 1.31 -9.51 11.13
N ARG A 47 1.09 -9.22 9.85
CA ARG A 47 2.16 -8.76 8.95
C ARG A 47 2.58 -7.34 9.32
N THR A 48 3.87 -7.07 9.19
CA THR A 48 4.44 -5.72 9.35
C THR A 48 3.78 -4.75 8.39
N ALA A 49 3.15 -3.70 8.92
CA ALA A 49 2.57 -2.60 8.16
C ALA A 49 3.57 -1.45 8.00
N LEU A 50 4.26 -1.08 9.09
CA LEU A 50 5.30 -0.06 9.09
C LEU A 50 6.53 -0.58 9.85
N ALA A 51 7.70 -0.22 9.35
CA ALA A 51 8.98 -0.47 10.00
C ALA A 51 9.74 0.84 10.13
N ALA A 52 10.17 1.16 11.34
CA ALA A 52 11.08 2.25 11.66
C ALA A 52 12.33 1.67 12.33
N ARG A 53 13.39 2.47 12.50
CA ARG A 53 14.64 1.99 13.11
C ARG A 53 14.36 1.37 14.49
N GLY A 54 14.59 0.06 14.62
CA GLY A 54 14.40 -0.69 15.86
C GLY A 54 12.95 -1.03 16.22
N SER A 55 11.95 -0.65 15.41
CA SER A 55 10.54 -0.89 15.72
C SER A 55 9.73 -1.33 14.50
N ARG A 56 8.76 -2.19 14.73
CA ARG A 56 7.81 -2.66 13.72
C ARG A 56 6.41 -2.66 14.32
N THR A 57 5.43 -2.27 13.53
CA THR A 57 4.01 -2.37 13.89
C THR A 57 3.27 -3.16 12.82
N GLY A 58 2.38 -4.05 13.25
CA GLY A 58 1.54 -4.84 12.35
C GLY A 58 0.24 -4.12 11.98
N PHE A 59 -0.45 -4.58 10.93
CA PHE A 59 -1.69 -3.93 10.44
C PHE A 59 -2.78 -3.80 11.52
N ARG A 60 -2.96 -4.81 12.38
CA ARG A 60 -3.92 -4.71 13.50
C ARG A 60 -3.54 -3.65 14.52
N ALA A 61 -2.25 -3.52 14.83
CA ALA A 61 -1.77 -2.52 15.78
C ALA A 61 -1.84 -1.11 15.19
N LEU A 62 -1.51 -0.96 13.91
CA LEU A 62 -1.65 0.29 13.18
C LEU A 62 -3.11 0.79 13.15
N ARG A 63 -4.07 -0.08 12.80
CA ARG A 63 -5.50 0.27 12.80
C ARG A 63 -6.00 0.74 14.17
N ARG A 64 -5.52 0.14 15.27
CA ARG A 64 -5.86 0.61 16.62
C ARG A 64 -5.28 1.99 16.94
N ALA A 65 -4.10 2.32 16.40
CA ALA A 65 -3.45 3.61 16.63
C ALA A 65 -3.99 4.73 15.74
N ALA A 66 -4.64 4.39 14.62
CA ALA A 66 -5.19 5.33 13.65
C ALA A 66 -6.69 5.65 13.89
N ALA A 67 -7.30 5.05 14.92
CA ALA A 67 -8.69 5.29 15.31
C ALA A 67 -8.76 6.32 16.43
#